data_AF-A0A2C4Q846-F1
#
_entry.id   AF-A0A2C4Q846-F1
#
_cell.length_a   1.000
_cell.length_b   1.000
_cell.length_c   1.000
_cell.angle_alpha   90.00
_cell.angle_beta   90.00
_cell.angle_gamma   90.00
#
_symmetry.space_group_name_H-M   'P 1'
#
loop_
_entity.id
_entity.type
_entity.pdbx_description
1 polymer ?
#
loop_
_entity_poly.entity_id
_entity_poly.type
_entity_poly.pdbx_seq_one_letter_code
_entity_poly.pdbx_strand_id
1 'polypeptide(L)' 'LCNRTKYLNNIVEQDHRFIKKRIRSMLGFKSYKTSASILSGVEAMNMVKKEQIDLQDQSVQNQNIFINQLFGLTA' A
#
# COMPACT_ATOMS: atom_id res chain seq x y z
N LEU A 1 27.13 5.07 -11.39
CA LEU A 1 27.00 4.82 -9.94
C LEU A 1 26.24 5.95 -9.22
N CYS A 2 26.59 7.23 -9.40
CA CYS A 2 25.91 8.39 -8.76
C CYS A 2 24.40 8.53 -9.09
N ASN A 3 23.96 8.15 -10.29
CA ASN A 3 22.55 8.27 -10.70
C ASN A 3 21.65 7.17 -10.12
N ARG A 4 22.20 5.98 -9.81
CA ARG A 4 21.41 4.85 -9.31
C ARG A 4 21.01 5.07 -7.85
N THR A 5 21.92 5.61 -7.03
CA THR A 5 21.65 6.00 -5.63
C THR A 5 20.64 7.13 -5.53
N LYS A 6 20.70 8.13 -6.41
CA LYS A 6 19.69 9.21 -6.49
C LYS A 6 18.29 8.67 -6.85
N TYR A 7 18.21 7.74 -7.79
CA TYR A 7 16.94 7.12 -8.20
C TYR A 7 16.32 6.30 -7.06
N LEU A 8 17.11 5.46 -6.40
CA LEU A 8 16.66 4.67 -5.24
C LEU A 8 16.20 5.57 -4.09
N ASN A 9 16.96 6.64 -3.80
CA ASN A 9 16.54 7.62 -2.79
C ASN A 9 15.22 8.29 -3.17
N ASN A 10 15.03 8.65 -4.44
CA ASN A 10 13.78 9.28 -4.87
C ASN A 10 12.57 8.33 -4.73
N ILE A 11 12.74 7.03 -4.98
CA ILE A 11 11.68 6.03 -4.73
C ILE A 11 11.34 5.94 -3.24
N VAL A 12 12.36 5.79 -2.39
CA VAL A 12 12.17 5.65 -0.95
C VAL A 12 11.52 6.91 -0.36
N GLU A 13 11.99 8.11 -0.75
CA GLU A 13 11.42 9.38 -0.31
C GLU A 13 9.96 9.56 -0.79
N GLN A 14 9.62 9.09 -1.99
CA GLN A 14 8.26 9.14 -2.51
C GLN A 14 7.30 8.24 -1.71
N ASP A 15 7.69 6.99 -1.45
CA ASP A 15 6.87 6.07 -0.66
C ASP A 15 6.70 6.58 0.78
N HIS A 16 7.77 7.09 1.39
CA HIS A 16 7.70 7.74 2.70
C HIS A 16 6.76 8.95 2.69
N ARG A 17 6.79 9.79 1.64
CA ARG A 17 5.90 10.96 1.52
C ARG A 17 4.44 10.55 1.43
N PHE A 18 4.14 9.48 0.71
CA PHE A 18 2.77 8.96 0.60
C PHE A 18 2.25 8.46 1.94
N ILE A 19 3.06 7.65 2.64
CA ILE A 19 2.75 7.14 3.98
C ILE A 19 2.54 8.29 4.96
N LYS A 20 3.49 9.25 5.05
CA LYS A 20 3.38 10.42 5.93
C LYS A 20 2.12 11.25 5.64
N LYS A 21 1.74 11.43 4.37
CA LYS A 21 0.53 12.17 3.98
C LYS A 21 -0.75 11.48 4.49
N ARG A 22 -0.83 10.15 4.38
CA ARG A 22 -1.96 9.36 4.90
C ARG A 22 -2.03 9.40 6.43
N ILE A 23 -0.90 9.20 7.11
CA ILE A 23 -0.83 9.27 8.58
C ILE A 23 -1.26 10.67 9.08
N ARG A 24 -0.79 11.73 8.42
CA ARG A 24 -1.17 13.11 8.77
C ARG A 24 -2.66 13.37 8.63
N SER A 25 -3.33 12.80 7.62
CA SER A 25 -4.79 12.89 7.48
C SER A 25 -5.56 12.13 8.58
N MET A 26 -4.94 11.13 9.20
CA MET A 26 -5.55 10.30 10.26
C MET A 26 -5.32 10.88 11.67
N LEU A 27 -4.76 12.09 11.80
CA LEU A 27 -4.41 12.75 13.07
C LEU A 27 -3.45 11.94 13.97
N GLY A 28 -2.69 11.01 13.38
CA GLY A 28 -1.79 10.11 14.09
C GLY A 28 -2.47 8.86 14.66
N PHE A 29 -1.67 7.86 15.04
CA PHE A 29 -2.16 6.61 15.58
C PHE A 29 -2.12 6.62 17.10
N LYS A 30 -3.20 6.16 17.74
CA LYS A 30 -3.28 6.04 19.21
C LYS A 30 -2.52 4.83 19.77
N SER A 31 -2.19 3.84 18.93
CA SER A 31 -1.45 2.64 19.34
C SER A 31 -0.59 2.08 18.20
N TYR A 32 0.48 1.37 18.56
CA TYR A 32 1.37 0.70 17.60
C TYR A 32 0.66 -0.41 16.81
N LYS A 33 -0.21 -1.18 17.48
CA LYS A 33 -1.01 -2.22 16.84
C LYS A 33 -1.91 -1.63 15.76
N THR A 34 -2.57 -0.51 16.06
CA THR A 34 -3.40 0.22 15.11
C THR A 34 -2.57 0.80 13.96
N SER A 35 -1.38 1.33 14.23
CA SER A 35 -0.49 1.84 13.17
C SER A 35 -0.04 0.73 12.22
N ALA A 36 0.27 -0.45 12.75
CA ALA A 36 0.71 -1.60 11.94
C ALA A 36 -0.41 -2.08 11.02
N SER A 37 -1.62 -2.29 11.56
CA SER A 37 -2.78 -2.71 10.75
C SER A 37 -3.14 -1.71 9.66
N ILE A 38 -3.08 -0.40 9.96
CA ILE A 38 -3.38 0.64 8.96
C ILE A 38 -2.28 0.71 7.90
N LEU A 39 -1.01 0.59 8.28
CA LEU A 39 0.09 0.58 7.32
C LEU A 39 -0.04 -0.60 6.35
N SER A 40 -0.30 -1.80 6.86
CA SER A 40 -0.56 -2.99 6.03
C SER A 40 -1.76 -2.81 5.10
N GLY A 41 -2.84 -2.17 5.56
CA GLY A 41 -4.00 -1.85 4.72
C GLY A 41 -3.69 -0.81 3.63
N VAL A 42 -2.84 0.18 3.92
CA VAL A 42 -2.39 1.18 2.94
C VAL A 42 -1.47 0.56 1.90
N GLU A 43 -0.56 -0.34 2.30
CA GLU A 43 0.30 -1.10 1.39
C GLU A 43 -0.52 -2.02 0.48
N ALA A 44 -1.46 -2.78 1.06
CA ALA A 44 -2.42 -3.60 0.34
C ALA A 44 -3.18 -2.81 -0.74
N MET A 45 -3.74 -1.66 -0.36
CA MET A 45 -4.47 -0.79 -1.29
C MET A 45 -3.56 -0.22 -2.39
N ASN A 46 -2.29 0.05 -2.07
CA ASN A 46 -1.30 0.54 -3.03
C ASN A 46 -0.91 -0.56 -4.04
N MET A 47 -0.78 -1.82 -3.59
CA MET A 47 -0.54 -2.97 -4.47
C MET A 47 -1.69 -3.20 -5.44
N VAL A 48 -2.94 -3.12 -4.97
CA VAL A 48 -4.13 -3.20 -5.83
C VAL A 48 -4.18 -2.04 -6.82
N LYS A 49 -3.93 -0.80 -6.36
CA LYS A 49 -4.01 0.41 -7.20
C LYS A 49 -2.89 0.51 -8.25
N LYS A 50 -1.70 -0.03 -7.97
CA LYS A 50 -0.57 0.00 -8.90
C LYS A 50 -0.68 -1.07 -10.00
N GLU A 51 -1.72 -1.90 -10.03
CA GLU A 51 -1.91 -3.00 -11.01
C GLU A 51 -0.65 -3.87 -11.16
N GLN A 52 0.19 -3.94 -10.11
CA GLN A 52 1.35 -4.84 -10.09
C GLN A 52 0.93 -6.31 -10.02
N ILE A 53 -0.35 -6.55 -9.83
CA ILE A 53 -1.00 -7.82 -10.08
C ILE A 53 -1.42 -7.73 -11.55
N ASP A 54 -0.77 -8.53 -12.41
CA ASP A 54 -1.15 -8.75 -13.82
C ASP A 54 -2.51 -9.47 -13.85
N LEU A 55 -3.54 -8.80 -13.36
CA LEU A 55 -4.92 -9.20 -13.51
C LEU A 55 -5.27 -8.79 -14.94
N GLN A 56 -5.04 -9.73 -15.84
CA GLN A 56 -5.30 -9.69 -17.28
C GLN A 56 -6.74 -9.25 -17.65
N ASP A 57 -7.59 -9.00 -16.66
CA ASP A 57 -8.82 -8.23 -16.74
C ASP A 57 -8.99 -7.41 -15.46
N GLN A 58 -9.05 -6.08 -15.57
CA GLN A 58 -9.34 -5.09 -14.51
C GLN A 58 -10.78 -5.22 -13.95
N SER A 59 -11.32 -6.42 -13.87
CA SER A 59 -12.63 -6.67 -13.29
C SER A 59 -12.60 -6.38 -11.80
N VAL A 60 -13.50 -5.50 -11.34
CA VAL A 60 -13.77 -5.19 -9.92
C VAL A 60 -13.95 -6.48 -9.09
N GLN A 61 -14.39 -7.57 -9.73
CA GLN A 61 -14.52 -8.89 -9.10
C GLN A 61 -13.17 -9.50 -8.71
N ASN A 62 -12.16 -9.41 -9.58
CA ASN A 62 -10.82 -9.93 -9.30
C ASN A 62 -10.14 -9.15 -8.17
N GLN A 63 -10.39 -7.83 -8.12
CA GLN A 63 -9.95 -6.99 -7.00
C GLN A 63 -10.62 -7.41 -5.69
N ASN A 64 -11.92 -7.69 -5.69
CA ASN A 64 -12.65 -8.16 -4.51
C ASN A 64 -12.16 -9.54 -4.03
N ILE A 65 -11.91 -10.49 -4.94
CA ILE A 65 -11.37 -11.82 -4.59
C ILE A 65 -10.00 -11.68 -3.91
N PHE A 66 -9.12 -10.85 -4.47
CA PHE A 66 -7.80 -10.61 -3.90
C PHE A 66 -7.88 -9.94 -2.52
N ILE A 67 -8.74 -8.93 -2.35
CA ILE A 67 -8.96 -8.28 -1.05
C ILE A 67 -9.47 -9.32 -0.02
N ASN A 68 -10.42 -10.17 -0.41
CA ASN A 68 -10.93 -11.22 0.48
C ASN A 68 -9.87 -12.28 0.85
N GLN A 69 -8.97 -12.62 -0.07
CA GLN A 69 -7.82 -13.51 0.21
C GLN A 69 -6.78 -12.83 1.11
N LEU A 70 -6.48 -11.55 0.87
CA LEU A 70 -5.47 -10.80 1.60
C LEU A 70 -5.86 -10.54 3.06
N PHE A 71 -7.14 -10.32 3.32
CA PHE A 71 -7.68 -10.13 4.66
C PHE A 71 -8.23 -11.42 5.29
N GLY A 72 -8.15 -12.56 4.59
CA GLY A 72 -8.65 -13.84 5.09
C GLY A 72 -10.15 -13.83 5.42
N LEU A 73 -10.93 -13.02 4.69
CA LEU A 73 -12.38 -12.84 4.90
C LEU A 73 -13.22 -13.91 4.18
N THR A 74 -12.56 -14.89 3.56
CA THR A 74 -13.22 -16.01 2.86
C THR A 74 -13.55 -17.12 3.86
N ALA A 75 -14.85 -17.34 4.07
CA ALA A 75 -15.42 -18.57 4.62
C ALA A 75 -15.51 -19.65 3.53
#